data_AF-Q4BXY8-F1
#
_entry.id   AF-Q4BXY8-F1
#
_cell.length_a   1.000
_cell.length_b   1.000
_cell.length_c   1.000
_cell.angle_alpha   90.00
_cell.angle_beta   90.00
_cell.angle_gamma   90.00
#
_symmetry.space_group_name_H-M   'P 1'
#
loop_
_entity.id
_entity.type
_entity.pdbx_description
1 polymer ?
#
loop_
_entity_poly.entity_id
_entity_poly.type
_entity_poly.pdbx_seq_one_letter_code
_entity_poly.pdbx_strand_id
1 'polypeptide(L)' 'MSYLEEIQVKNLDHLGIVAGLIDEIGIVKIINNKLGIDVREKISAGTVVKSILINGLGFVSRPLYLFSQFFQDKAIE' A
#
# COMPACT_ATOMS: atom_id res chain seq x y z
N MET A 1 32.10 23.76 -0.76
CA MET A 1 31.41 23.11 0.38
C MET A 1 30.30 22.27 -0.21
N SER A 2 30.48 20.95 -0.24
CA SER A 2 29.50 20.03 -0.80
C SER A 2 28.22 20.06 0.02
N TYR A 3 27.10 20.23 -0.65
CA TYR A 3 25.77 20.05 -0.10
C TYR A 3 25.70 18.68 0.61
N LEU A 4 25.64 18.68 1.93
CA LEU A 4 25.09 17.53 2.65
C LEU A 4 23.60 17.59 2.36
N GLU A 5 23.12 16.73 1.45
CA GLU A 5 21.69 16.50 1.35
C GLU A 5 21.17 16.14 2.74
N GLU A 6 20.20 16.92 3.21
CA GLU A 6 19.63 16.78 4.55
C GLU A 6 18.97 15.40 4.64
N ILE A 7 19.45 14.53 5.55
CA ILE A 7 18.88 13.19 5.73
C ILE A 7 17.45 13.34 6.25
N GLN A 8 16.46 12.99 5.42
CA GLN A 8 15.05 12.98 5.81
C GLN A 8 14.64 11.58 6.29
N VAL A 9 14.15 11.51 7.53
CA VAL A 9 13.58 10.30 8.13
C VAL A 9 12.06 10.38 8.04
N LYS A 10 11.43 9.37 7.43
CA LYS A 10 9.97 9.24 7.33
C LYS A 10 9.50 7.97 8.04
N ASN A 11 8.49 8.10 8.90
CA ASN A 11 7.80 6.95 9.47
C ASN A 11 6.81 6.37 8.44
N LEU A 12 6.83 5.05 8.24
CA LEU A 12 5.93 4.33 7.33
C LEU A 12 4.99 3.37 8.09
N ASP A 13 5.01 3.40 9.42
CA ASP A 13 4.27 2.53 10.34
C ASP A 13 4.40 1.04 9.96
N HIS A 14 3.28 0.31 9.97
CA HIS A 14 3.19 -1.10 9.62
C HIS A 14 3.15 -1.35 8.10
N LEU A 15 3.04 -0.30 7.27
CA LEU A 15 2.72 -0.44 5.85
C LEU A 15 3.82 -1.20 5.10
N GLY A 16 5.09 -0.90 5.41
CA GLY A 16 6.24 -1.56 4.78
C GLY A 16 6.34 -3.05 5.12
N ILE A 17 6.09 -3.41 6.38
CA ILE A 17 6.10 -4.80 6.85
C ILE A 17 4.97 -5.59 6.19
N VAL A 18 3.76 -5.03 6.18
CA VAL A 18 2.59 -5.66 5.54
C VAL A 18 2.81 -5.81 4.03
N ALA A 19 3.35 -4.79 3.36
CA ALA A 19 3.66 -4.86 1.93
C ALA A 19 4.68 -5.97 1.62
N GLY A 20 5.74 -6.08 2.43
CA GLY A 20 6.75 -7.13 2.29
C GLY A 20 6.16 -8.53 2.48
N LEU A 21 5.32 -8.73 3.49
CA LEU A 21 4.65 -10.01 3.73
C LEU A 21 3.72 -10.39 2.57
N ILE A 22 2.92 -9.45 2.06
CA ILE A 22 2.02 -9.66 0.92
C ILE A 22 2.80 -10.13 -0.33
N ASP A 23 3.99 -9.55 -0.55
CA ASP A 23 4.85 -9.93 -1.67
C ASP A 23 5.49 -11.31 -1.46
N GLU A 24 5.96 -11.59 -0.25
CA GLU A 24 6.57 -12.87 0.13
C GLU A 24 5.61 -14.05 -0.08
N ILE A 25 4.36 -13.92 0.37
CA ILE A 25 3.33 -14.97 0.20
C ILE A 25 2.69 -14.96 -1.20
N GLY A 26 3.00 -13.98 -2.04
CA GLY A 26 2.60 -13.93 -3.45
C GLY A 26 1.11 -13.63 -3.70
N ILE A 27 0.41 -12.90 -2.83
CA ILE A 27 -1.03 -12.58 -3.00
C ILE A 27 -1.29 -11.95 -4.37
N VAL A 28 -0.49 -10.96 -4.78
CA VAL A 28 -0.68 -10.24 -6.05
C VAL A 28 -0.70 -11.22 -7.23
N LYS A 29 0.25 -12.17 -7.24
CA LYS A 29 0.35 -13.20 -8.27
C LYS A 29 -0.85 -14.14 -8.24
N ILE A 30 -1.28 -14.57 -7.06
CA ILE A 30 -2.43 -15.46 -6.90
C ILE A 30 -3.70 -14.82 -7.45
N ILE A 31 -3.97 -13.55 -7.11
CA ILE A 31 -5.16 -12.82 -7.56
C ILE A 31 -5.13 -12.62 -9.08
N ASN A 32 -4.02 -12.13 -9.62
CA ASN A 32 -3.89 -11.91 -11.07
C ASN A 32 -4.02 -13.21 -11.87
N ASN A 33 -3.50 -14.33 -11.35
CA ASN A 33 -3.65 -15.64 -11.99
C ASN A 33 -5.11 -16.15 -11.96
N LYS A 34 -5.88 -15.79 -10.93
CA LYS A 34 -7.28 -16.23 -10.77
C LYS A 34 -8.26 -15.39 -11.57
N LEU A 35 -8.04 -14.07 -11.66
CA LEU A 35 -8.93 -13.14 -12.33
C LEU A 35 -8.51 -12.86 -13.78
N GLY A 36 -7.25 -13.15 -14.13
CA GLY A 36 -6.64 -12.61 -15.34
C GLY A 36 -6.23 -11.15 -15.15
N ILE A 37 -5.61 -10.58 -16.19
CA ILE A 37 -5.29 -9.15 -16.28
C ILE A 37 -5.89 -8.64 -17.59
N ASP A 38 -6.81 -7.68 -17.51
CA ASP A 38 -7.38 -7.02 -18.68
C ASP A 38 -6.52 -5.82 -19.10
N VAL A 39 -6.35 -5.61 -20.41
CA VAL A 39 -5.53 -4.51 -20.96
C VAL A 39 -6.06 -3.11 -20.60
N ARG A 40 -7.34 -3.00 -20.22
CA ARG A 40 -7.97 -1.75 -19.80
C ARG A 40 -7.71 -1.44 -18.33
N GLU A 41 -7.15 -2.37 -17.56
CA GLU A 41 -6.78 -2.15 -16.17
C GLU A 41 -5.64 -1.12 -16.09
N LYS A 42 -5.87 -0.02 -15.38
CA LYS A 42 -4.79 0.93 -15.02
C LYS A 42 -3.85 0.35 -13.98
N ILE A 43 -4.38 -0.51 -13.11
CA ILE A 43 -3.67 -1.19 -12.03
C ILE A 43 -4.28 -2.59 -11.91
N SER A 44 -3.45 -3.62 -11.78
CA SER A 44 -3.93 -5.00 -11.70
C SER A 44 -4.80 -5.27 -10.48
N ALA A 45 -5.77 -6.18 -10.59
CA ALA A 45 -6.62 -6.57 -9.46
C ALA A 45 -5.81 -7.01 -8.23
N GLY A 46 -4.71 -7.74 -8.40
CA GLY A 46 -3.82 -8.13 -7.31
C GLY A 46 -3.16 -6.95 -6.62
N THR A 47 -2.77 -5.92 -7.37
CA THR A 47 -2.23 -4.68 -6.79
C THR A 47 -3.32 -3.93 -6.02
N VAL A 48 -4.56 -3.88 -6.52
CA VAL A 48 -5.69 -3.27 -5.80
C VAL A 48 -5.93 -3.99 -4.47
N VAL A 49 -5.92 -5.32 -4.46
CA VAL A 49 -6.07 -6.11 -3.22
C VAL A 49 -4.92 -5.83 -2.26
N LYS A 50 -3.66 -5.78 -2.73
CA LYS A 50 -2.51 -5.39 -1.90
C LYS A 50 -2.72 -4.02 -1.26
N SER A 51 -3.20 -3.03 -2.00
CA SER A 51 -3.49 -1.70 -1.47
C SER A 51 -4.62 -1.71 -0.43
N ILE A 52 -5.68 -2.52 -0.63
CA ILE A 52 -6.76 -2.67 0.34
C ILE A 52 -6.22 -3.29 1.64
N LEU A 53 -5.39 -4.32 1.56
CA LEU A 53 -4.84 -4.99 2.74
C LEU A 53 -3.90 -4.08 3.53
N ILE A 54 -3.00 -3.36 2.83
CA ILE A 54 -2.10 -2.38 3.43
C ILE A 54 -2.88 -1.28 4.16
N ASN A 55 -4.01 -0.82 3.60
CA ASN A 55 -4.82 0.20 4.24
C ASN A 55 -5.76 -0.35 5.33
N GLY A 56 -6.27 -1.59 5.18
CA GLY A 56 -7.29 -2.19 6.03
C GLY A 56 -6.76 -2.80 7.32
N LEU A 57 -5.52 -3.30 7.34
CA LEU A 57 -4.90 -3.90 8.53
C LEU A 57 -4.70 -2.90 9.68
N GLY A 58 -4.67 -1.59 9.40
CA GLY A 58 -4.64 -0.54 10.41
C GLY A 58 -6.01 -0.04 10.87
N PHE A 59 -7.11 -0.55 10.30
CA PHE A 59 -8.43 0.09 10.41
C PHE A 59 -9.57 -0.96 10.46
N VAL A 60 -9.62 -1.72 11.56
CA VAL A 60 -10.56 -2.85 11.75
C VAL A 60 -12.00 -2.45 12.11
N SER A 61 -12.27 -1.19 12.47
CA SER A 61 -13.57 -0.82 13.08
C SER A 61 -14.27 0.42 12.52
N ARG A 62 -13.71 1.12 11.52
CA ARG A 62 -14.27 2.38 11.02
C ARG A 62 -14.06 2.55 9.50
N PRO A 63 -14.93 3.28 8.78
CA PRO A 63 -14.71 3.58 7.35
C PRO A 63 -13.52 4.53 7.14
N LEU A 64 -12.60 4.20 6.23
CA LEU A 64 -11.38 5.00 5.96
C LEU A 64 -11.66 6.46 5.56
N TYR A 65 -12.74 6.71 4.80
CA TYR A 65 -13.11 8.04 4.32
C TYR A 65 -13.63 8.99 5.42
N LEU A 66 -13.90 8.48 6.63
CA LEU A 66 -14.38 9.29 7.76
C LEU A 66 -13.26 9.86 8.64
N PHE A 67 -11.99 9.49 8.37
CA PHE A 67 -10.85 9.86 9.22
C PHE A 67 -9.70 10.42 8.38
N SER A 68 -9.73 11.72 8.08
CA SER A 68 -8.67 12.40 7.31
C SER A 68 -7.27 12.23 7.92
N GLN A 69 -7.18 12.10 9.25
CA GLN A 69 -5.94 11.85 9.99
C GLN A 69 -5.20 10.58 9.53
N PHE A 70 -5.93 9.57 9.04
CA PHE A 70 -5.33 8.33 8.51
C PHE A 70 -4.41 8.58 7.30
N PHE A 71 -4.69 9.63 6.54
CA PHE A 71 -3.97 9.95 5.31
C PHE A 71 -2.78 10.89 5.52
N GLN A 72 -2.61 11.51 6.69
CA GLN A 72 -1.55 12.51 6.93
C GLN A 72 -0.14 11.94 6.75
N ASP A 73 0.07 10.70 7.19
CA ASP A 73 1.39 10.05 7.14
C ASP A 73 1.53 9.11 5.92
N LYS A 74 0.53 9.06 5.04
CA LYS A 74 0.56 8.21 3.83
C LYS A 74 0.99 9.01 2.60
N ALA A 75 1.66 8.34 1.68
CA ALA A 75 1.93 8.90 0.37
C ALA A 75 0.62 8.93 -0.44
N ILE A 76 -0.07 10.07 -0.40
CA ILE A 76 -1.29 10.36 -1.15
C ILE A 76 -1.04 11.18 -2.42
N GLU A 77 0.23 11.51 -2.69
CA GLU A 77 0.72 12.30 -3.83
C GLU A 77 1.44 11.40 -4.86
#